data_AF-A0A6A5AA84-F1
#
_entry.id   AF-A0A6A5AA84-F1
#
_cell.length_a   1.000
_cell.length_b   1.000
_cell.length_c   1.000
_cell.angle_alpha   90.00
_cell.angle_beta   90.00
_cell.angle_gamma   90.00
#
_symmetry.space_group_name_H-M   'P 1'
#
loop_
_entity.id
_entity.type
_entity.pdbx_description
1 polymer ?
#
loop_
_entity_poly.entity_id
_entity_poly.type
_entity_poly.pdbx_seq_one_letter_code
_entity_poly.pdbx_strand_id
1 'polypeptide(L)'
;MTNDPSLEQATRILGRSSYGQHTQCVIFPIFAPGHWMLGIVNFGTQCYGCYDPLQCPHPDILTTLQRFVESLDERRGQLHGMDIPGPKQPNDYDCGVFVCIAAKQYIQTNSTGPFEHNDMSLWRLHILSRIARFKPLAPRP
;
A
#
# COMPACT_ATOMS: atom_id res chain seq x y z
N MET A 1 -11.76 -6.60 24.27
CA MET A 1 -11.40 -7.24 22.97
C MET A 1 -12.47 -6.82 21.99
N THR A 2 -12.15 -5.93 21.06
CA THR A 2 -13.09 -5.50 20.02
C THR A 2 -13.08 -6.57 18.92
N ASN A 3 -14.21 -7.26 18.76
CA ASN A 3 -14.42 -8.20 17.66
C ASN A 3 -14.62 -7.39 16.37
N ASP A 4 -13.52 -6.91 15.79
CA ASP A 4 -13.54 -6.30 14.48
C ASP A 4 -13.41 -7.41 13.42
N PRO A 5 -14.49 -7.75 12.70
CA PRO A 5 -14.47 -8.83 11.71
C PRO A 5 -13.50 -8.56 10.56
N SER A 6 -13.18 -7.29 10.27
CA SER A 6 -12.19 -6.93 9.24
C SER A 6 -10.77 -7.30 9.68
N LEU A 7 -10.46 -7.08 10.96
CA LEU A 7 -9.20 -7.44 11.57
C LEU A 7 -9.04 -8.96 11.61
N GLU A 8 -10.09 -9.69 11.99
CA GLU A 8 -10.08 -11.16 12.00
C GLU A 8 -9.85 -11.76 10.60
N GLN A 9 -10.50 -11.20 9.58
CA GLN A 9 -10.30 -11.63 8.20
C GLN A 9 -8.88 -11.32 7.71
N ALA A 10 -8.33 -10.15 8.04
CA ALA A 10 -6.96 -9.79 7.70
C ALA A 10 -5.96 -10.77 8.37
N THR A 11 -6.15 -11.09 9.65
CA THR A 11 -5.33 -12.09 10.36
C THR A 11 -5.45 -13.49 9.75
N ARG A 12 -6.63 -13.88 9.24
CA ARG A 12 -6.82 -15.17 8.55
C ARG A 12 -6.15 -15.23 7.18
N ILE A 13 -6.25 -14.17 6.38
CA ILE A 13 -5.61 -14.08 5.05
C ILE A 13 -4.08 -14.15 5.19
N LEU A 14 -3.54 -13.54 6.24
CA LEU A 14 -2.10 -13.38 6.41
C LEU A 14 -1.43 -14.53 7.17
N GLY A 15 -2.20 -15.42 7.81
CA GLY A 15 -1.71 -16.59 8.52
C GLY A 15 -0.89 -16.23 9.77
N ARG A 16 -1.30 -16.69 10.95
CA ARG A 16 -0.67 -16.38 12.25
C ARG A 16 0.82 -16.77 12.43
N SER A 17 1.53 -17.31 11.44
CA SER A 17 2.77 -18.06 11.69
C SER A 17 3.97 -17.76 10.79
N SER A 18 3.93 -16.78 9.89
CA SER A 18 5.02 -16.60 8.89
C SER A 18 5.51 -15.18 8.65
N TYR A 19 4.91 -14.16 9.26
CA TYR A 19 5.38 -12.78 9.11
C TYR A 19 6.53 -12.46 10.08
N GLY A 20 7.61 -11.88 9.54
CA GLY A 20 8.82 -11.50 10.28
C GLY A 20 10.04 -12.43 10.14
N GLN A 21 9.88 -13.68 9.67
CA GLN A 21 11.02 -14.56 9.36
C GLN A 21 11.35 -14.65 7.87
N HIS A 22 10.34 -14.59 6.98
CA HIS A 22 10.55 -14.70 5.52
C HIS A 22 9.93 -13.55 4.71
N THR A 23 9.01 -12.77 5.29
CA THR A 23 8.36 -11.67 4.58
C THR A 23 9.00 -10.33 4.90
N GLN A 24 9.51 -9.65 3.88
CA GLN A 24 10.15 -8.34 4.02
C GLN A 24 9.16 -7.18 4.03
N CYS A 25 8.05 -7.30 3.30
CA CYS A 25 7.08 -6.22 3.12
C CYS A 25 5.66 -6.76 2.87
N VAL A 26 4.64 -6.11 3.44
CA VAL A 26 3.23 -6.27 3.10
C VAL A 26 2.77 -4.98 2.44
N ILE A 27 2.10 -5.11 1.31
CA ILE A 27 1.54 -3.97 0.58
C ILE A 27 0.12 -4.33 0.21
N PHE A 28 -0.82 -3.42 0.45
CA PHE A 28 -2.23 -3.67 0.21
C PHE A 28 -2.97 -2.40 -0.19
N PRO A 29 -3.92 -2.48 -1.14
CA PRO A 29 -4.75 -1.34 -1.46
C PRO A 29 -5.73 -1.07 -0.32
N ILE A 30 -5.93 0.20 0.00
CA ILE A 30 -6.93 0.66 0.97
C ILE A 30 -8.00 1.40 0.19
N PHE A 31 -9.26 1.01 0.37
CA PHE A 31 -10.40 1.73 -0.16
C PHE A 31 -11.10 2.50 0.96
N ALA A 32 -11.14 3.82 0.83
CA ALA A 32 -12.05 4.69 1.57
C ALA A 32 -13.17 5.15 0.61
N PRO A 33 -14.32 5.66 1.09
CA PRO A 33 -15.45 5.99 0.22
C PRO A 33 -15.05 6.86 -0.99
N GLY A 34 -14.96 6.23 -2.17
CA GLY A 34 -14.61 6.88 -3.43
C GLY A 34 -13.12 7.11 -3.68
N HIS A 35 -12.21 6.61 -2.82
CA HIS A 35 -10.77 6.91 -2.90
C HIS A 35 -9.88 5.70 -2.62
N TRP A 36 -8.82 5.57 -3.41
CA TRP A 36 -7.82 4.50 -3.28
C TRP A 36 -6.51 5.03 -2.72
N MET A 37 -5.98 4.32 -1.74
CA MET A 37 -4.67 4.55 -1.13
C MET A 37 -3.87 3.24 -1.06
N LEU A 38 -2.61 3.33 -0.65
CA LEU A 38 -1.72 2.19 -0.52
C LEU A 38 -1.22 2.04 0.92
N GLY A 39 -1.63 0.97 1.59
CA GLY A 39 -1.07 0.57 2.88
C GLY A 39 0.26 -0.17 2.70
N ILE A 40 1.24 0.16 3.54
CA ILE A 40 2.59 -0.39 3.51
C ILE A 40 3.00 -0.78 4.92
N VAL A 41 3.49 -2.01 5.08
CA VAL A 41 4.19 -2.48 6.29
C VAL A 41 5.50 -3.10 5.87
N ASN A 42 6.61 -2.44 6.16
CA ASN A 42 7.95 -2.87 5.77
C ASN A 42 8.74 -3.32 7.00
N PHE A 43 8.97 -4.64 7.10
CA PHE A 43 9.72 -5.24 8.20
C PHE A 43 11.23 -5.05 8.04
N GLY A 44 11.72 -4.77 6.83
CA GLY A 44 13.14 -4.47 6.61
C GLY A 44 13.53 -3.11 7.18
N THR A 45 12.71 -2.08 6.91
CA THR A 45 12.91 -0.71 7.42
C THR A 45 12.19 -0.43 8.75
N GLN A 46 11.51 -1.44 9.30
CA GLN A 46 10.74 -1.36 10.54
C GLN A 46 9.73 -0.19 10.56
N CYS A 47 9.01 0.00 9.45
CA CYS A 47 8.05 1.09 9.34
C CYS A 47 6.71 0.65 8.74
N TYR A 48 5.67 1.41 9.03
CA TYR A 48 4.37 1.28 8.40
C TYR A 48 3.78 2.66 8.07
N GLY A 49 2.89 2.70 7.09
CA GLY A 49 2.23 3.94 6.71
C GLY A 49 1.27 3.75 5.56
N CYS A 50 0.67 4.86 5.14
CA CYS A 50 -0.24 4.90 4.02
C CYS A 50 0.25 5.96 3.02
N TYR A 51 0.39 5.57 1.76
CA TYR A 51 0.54 6.52 0.67
C TYR A 51 -0.83 6.92 0.16
N ASP A 52 -1.10 8.23 0.20
CA ASP A 52 -2.32 8.84 -0.30
C ASP A 52 -2.02 9.73 -1.53
N PRO A 53 -2.51 9.38 -2.73
CA PRO A 53 -2.42 10.22 -3.92
C PRO A 53 -3.04 11.63 -3.78
N LEU A 54 -4.05 11.83 -2.94
CA LEU A 54 -4.64 13.15 -2.67
C LEU A 54 -3.88 13.94 -1.59
N GLN A 55 -3.01 13.28 -0.83
CA GLN A 55 -2.26 13.85 0.30
C GLN A 55 -3.19 14.48 1.35
N CYS A 56 -4.30 13.80 1.64
CA CYS A 56 -5.27 14.17 2.64
C CYS A 56 -5.02 13.38 3.95
N PRO A 57 -5.17 14.02 5.13
CA PRO A 57 -5.09 13.29 6.39
C PRO A 57 -6.25 12.30 6.54
N HIS A 58 -5.93 11.04 6.87
CA HIS A 58 -6.90 9.99 7.14
C HIS A 58 -6.66 9.35 8.53
N PRO A 59 -6.99 10.04 9.63
CA PRO A 59 -6.65 9.59 10.99
C PRO A 59 -7.29 8.24 11.37
N ASP A 60 -8.51 7.96 10.90
CA ASP A 60 -9.18 6.68 11.16
C ASP A 60 -8.48 5.50 10.47
N ILE A 61 -7.91 5.75 9.29
CA ILE A 61 -7.17 4.75 8.51
C ILE A 61 -5.83 4.46 9.17
N LEU A 62 -5.12 5.50 9.62
CA LEU A 62 -3.88 5.33 10.37
C LEU A 62 -4.11 4.58 11.69
N THR A 63 -5.20 4.88 12.40
CA THR A 63 -5.59 4.16 13.62
C THR A 63 -5.88 2.68 13.34
N THR A 64 -6.59 2.39 12.24
CA THR A 64 -6.90 1.01 11.83
C THR A 64 -5.63 0.27 11.40
N LEU A 65 -4.75 0.92 10.65
CA LEU A 65 -3.45 0.41 10.24
C LEU A 65 -2.57 0.09 11.44
N GLN A 66 -2.52 0.97 12.43
CA GLN A 66 -1.81 0.74 13.69
C GLN A 66 -2.33 -0.53 14.39
N ARG A 67 -3.65 -0.66 14.56
CA ARG A 67 -4.25 -1.86 15.18
C ARG A 67 -3.94 -3.14 14.39
N PHE A 68 -3.96 -3.04 13.07
CA PHE A 68 -3.57 -4.14 12.19
C PHE A 68 -2.11 -4.54 12.40
N VAL A 69 -1.19 -3.58 12.42
CA VAL A 69 0.24 -3.81 12.69
C VAL A 69 0.45 -4.42 14.07
N GLU A 70 -0.21 -3.91 15.11
CA GLU A 70 -0.19 -4.46 16.47
C GLU A 70 -0.73 -5.90 16.53
N SER A 71 -1.63 -6.28 15.63
CA SER A 71 -2.13 -7.66 15.52
C SER A 71 -1.16 -8.61 14.81
N LEU A 72 -0.27 -8.07 13.96
CA LEU A 72 0.76 -8.83 13.25
C LEU A 72 2.05 -8.96 14.07
N ASP A 73 2.36 -7.95 14.87
CA ASP A 73 3.62 -7.86 15.60
C ASP A 73 3.51 -8.48 17.00
N GLU A 74 3.89 -9.75 17.13
CA GLU A 74 4.08 -10.40 18.43
C GLU A 74 5.12 -9.68 19.31
N ARG A 75 6.03 -8.90 18.69
CA ARG A 75 7.08 -8.12 19.37
C ARG A 75 6.66 -6.70 19.71
N ARG A 76 5.36 -6.36 19.61
CA ARG A 76 4.71 -5.11 20.04
C ARG A 76 5.67 -3.93 20.19
N GLY A 77 5.92 -3.22 19.08
CA GLY A 77 6.54 -1.89 19.13
C GLY A 77 7.87 -1.75 18.41
N GLN A 78 8.23 -2.68 17.51
CA GLN A 78 9.40 -2.49 16.64
C GLN A 78 9.06 -1.67 15.38
N LEU A 79 7.79 -1.70 14.94
CA LEU A 79 7.35 -0.98 13.74
C LEU A 79 6.92 0.46 14.08
N HIS A 80 7.50 1.42 13.36
CA HIS A 80 7.22 2.85 13.52
C HIS A 80 6.29 3.38 12.42
N GLY A 81 5.25 4.10 12.81
CA GLY A 81 4.36 4.79 11.88
C GLY A 81 5.09 5.95 11.21
N MET A 82 4.92 6.10 9.90
CA MET A 82 5.49 7.21 9.13
C MET A 82 4.58 7.65 7.98
N ASP A 83 4.72 8.90 7.58
CA ASP A 83 4.15 9.39 6.34
C ASP A 83 4.90 8.78 5.15
N ILE A 84 4.16 8.28 4.15
CA ILE A 84 4.74 7.75 2.93
C ILE A 84 4.62 8.81 1.83
N PRO A 85 5.70 9.56 1.52
CA PRO A 85 5.66 10.61 0.51
C PRO A 85 5.61 9.99 -0.88
N GLY A 86 4.93 10.67 -1.80
CA GLY A 86 4.85 10.28 -3.20
C GLY A 86 4.16 11.34 -4.06
N PRO A 87 4.08 11.11 -5.39
CA PRO A 87 3.43 12.04 -6.31
C PRO A 87 1.96 12.27 -5.95
N LYS A 88 1.51 13.52 -6.07
CA LYS A 88 0.11 13.91 -5.86
C LYS A 88 -0.68 13.79 -7.16
N GLN A 89 -1.89 13.25 -7.10
CA GLN A 89 -2.78 13.24 -8.25
C GLN A 89 -3.37 14.64 -8.51
N PRO A 90 -3.50 15.05 -9.78
CA PRO A 90 -4.08 16.35 -10.14
C PRO A 90 -5.60 16.32 -10.36
N ASN A 91 -6.24 15.15 -10.32
CA ASN A 91 -7.68 14.95 -10.58
C ASN A 91 -8.31 14.08 -9.49
N ASP A 92 -9.58 13.66 -9.65
CA ASP A 92 -10.36 12.88 -8.69
C ASP A 92 -10.58 11.41 -9.09
N TYR A 93 -10.03 10.96 -10.23
CA TYR A 93 -10.31 9.64 -10.80
C TYR A 93 -9.08 8.74 -10.99
N ASP A 94 -7.85 9.27 -10.86
CA ASP A 94 -6.61 8.52 -11.06
C ASP A 94 -6.04 7.84 -9.79
N CYS A 95 -6.69 7.94 -8.62
CA CYS A 95 -6.17 7.38 -7.37
C CYS A 95 -5.78 5.89 -7.47
N GLY A 96 -6.60 5.07 -8.12
CA GLY A 96 -6.27 3.66 -8.37
C GLY A 96 -5.04 3.45 -9.26
N VAL A 97 -4.82 4.33 -10.24
CA VAL A 97 -3.63 4.32 -11.11
C VAL A 97 -2.39 4.68 -10.31
N PHE A 98 -2.46 5.74 -9.51
CA PHE A 98 -1.37 6.16 -8.61
C PHE A 98 -1.00 5.05 -7.62
N VAL A 99 -2.00 4.38 -7.02
CA VAL A 99 -1.80 3.23 -6.12
C VAL A 99 -1.07 2.08 -6.83
N CYS A 100 -1.45 1.74 -8.06
CA CYS A 100 -0.77 0.68 -8.82
C CYS A 100 0.69 1.01 -9.11
N ILE A 101 0.97 2.25 -9.53
CA ILE A 101 2.33 2.71 -9.85
C ILE A 101 3.17 2.77 -8.57
N ALA A 102 2.63 3.33 -7.49
CA ALA A 102 3.29 3.42 -6.18
C ALA A 102 3.60 2.04 -5.62
N ALA A 103 2.67 1.07 -5.71
CA ALA A 103 2.93 -0.30 -5.27
C ALA A 103 4.08 -0.93 -6.05
N LYS A 104 4.05 -0.82 -7.39
CA LYS A 104 5.13 -1.29 -8.25
C LYS A 104 6.46 -0.63 -7.91
N GLN A 105 6.48 0.68 -7.70
CA GLN A 105 7.69 1.43 -7.36
C GLN A 105 8.24 1.01 -5.99
N TYR A 106 7.36 0.82 -5.00
CA TYR A 106 7.75 0.49 -3.64
C TYR A 106 8.37 -0.91 -3.56
N ILE A 107 7.77 -1.89 -4.25
CA ILE A 107 8.32 -3.25 -4.38
C ILE A 107 9.76 -3.22 -4.93
N GLN A 108 10.03 -2.33 -5.88
CA GLN A 108 11.33 -2.26 -6.56
C GLN A 108 12.38 -1.43 -5.82
N THR A 109 11.96 -0.42 -5.05
CA THR A 109 12.87 0.64 -4.58
C THR A 109 12.69 1.06 -3.12
N ASN A 110 11.72 0.49 -2.39
CA ASN A 110 11.29 0.98 -1.07
C ASN A 110 10.87 2.47 -1.07
N SER A 111 10.44 3.00 -2.21
CA SER A 111 9.93 4.36 -2.37
C SER A 111 8.66 4.34 -3.22
N THR A 112 7.74 5.28 -3.00
CA THR A 112 6.57 5.46 -3.90
C THR A 112 6.82 6.48 -5.01
N GLY A 113 8.01 7.07 -5.11
CA GLY A 113 8.32 8.02 -6.17
C GLY A 113 9.82 8.36 -6.36
N PRO A 114 10.14 9.23 -7.34
CA PRO A 114 9.22 9.85 -8.31
C PRO A 114 8.68 8.84 -9.34
N PHE A 115 7.55 9.16 -9.97
CA PHE A 115 7.04 8.36 -11.09
C PHE A 115 7.85 8.60 -12.36
N GLU A 116 8.09 7.55 -13.12
CA GLU A 116 8.85 7.56 -14.37
C GLU A 116 8.24 8.49 -15.43
N HIS A 117 6.90 8.53 -15.52
CA HIS A 117 6.20 9.56 -16.28
C HIS A 117 4.84 9.91 -15.66
N ASN A 118 4.39 11.14 -15.91
CA ASN A 118 3.16 11.70 -15.34
C ASN A 118 1.91 11.58 -16.25
N ASP A 119 1.98 10.81 -17.33
CA ASP A 119 0.81 10.56 -18.19
C ASP A 119 0.01 9.37 -17.68
N MET A 120 -1.09 9.66 -16.98
CA MET A 120 -1.98 8.65 -16.41
C MET A 120 -2.81 7.90 -17.45
N SER A 121 -3.11 8.51 -18.60
CA SER A 121 -3.83 7.83 -19.69
C SER A 121 -2.98 6.71 -20.27
N LEU A 122 -1.69 6.95 -20.47
CA LEU A 122 -0.75 5.91 -20.89
C LEU A 122 -0.56 4.84 -19.81
N TRP A 123 -0.52 5.22 -18.53
CA TRP A 123 -0.45 4.24 -17.44
C TRP A 123 -1.70 3.34 -17.40
N ARG A 124 -2.90 3.88 -17.60
CA ARG A 124 -4.15 3.10 -17.69
C ARG A 124 -4.07 2.05 -18.80
N LEU A 125 -3.65 2.45 -20.01
CA LEU A 125 -3.47 1.53 -21.14
C LEU A 125 -2.39 0.49 -20.86
N HIS A 126 -1.29 0.90 -20.24
CA HIS A 126 -0.20 -0.01 -19.86
C HIS A 126 -0.68 -1.05 -18.85
N ILE A 127 -1.34 -0.63 -17.76
CA ILE A 127 -1.90 -1.52 -16.75
C ILE A 127 -2.87 -2.50 -17.40
N LEU A 128 -3.80 -2.02 -18.24
CA LEU A 128 -4.73 -2.88 -18.97
C LEU A 128 -3.98 -3.91 -19.84
N SER A 129 -2.94 -3.49 -20.56
CA SER A 129 -2.14 -4.39 -21.39
C SER A 129 -1.40 -5.46 -20.58
N ARG A 130 -0.96 -5.13 -19.36
CA ARG A 130 -0.28 -6.05 -18.44
C ARG A 130 -1.26 -7.06 -17.87
N ILE A 131 -2.44 -6.62 -17.46
CA ILE A 131 -3.54 -7.49 -17.01
C ILE A 131 -3.95 -8.45 -18.13
N ALA A 132 -4.22 -7.95 -19.34
CA ALA A 132 -4.64 -8.76 -20.48
C ALA A 132 -3.61 -9.84 -20.87
N ARG A 133 -2.34 -9.64 -20.53
CA ARG A 133 -1.24 -10.58 -20.80
C ARG A 133 -0.83 -11.39 -19.58
N PHE A 134 -1.50 -11.22 -18.44
CA PHE A 134 -1.13 -11.82 -17.16
C PHE A 134 0.35 -11.58 -16.80
N LYS A 135 0.86 -10.37 -17.06
CA LYS A 135 2.24 -9.96 -16.75
C LYS A 135 2.28 -8.96 -15.60
N PRO A 136 3.31 -8.98 -14.74
CA PRO A 136 3.51 -7.94 -13.74
C PRO A 136 3.65 -6.56 -14.38
N LEU A 137 3.31 -5.52 -13.62
CA LEU A 137 3.57 -4.14 -14.01
C LEU A 137 5.08 -3.90 -14.02
N ALA A 138 5.65 -3.75 -15.21
CA ALA A 138 7.06 -3.45 -15.40
C ALA A 138 7.27 -1.96 -15.72
N PRO A 139 8.50 -1.42 -15.56
CA PRO A 139 8.87 -0.11 -16.07
C PRO A 139 8.40 0.09 -17.52
N ARG A 140 8.11 1.34 -17.87
CA ARG A 140 7.79 1.65 -19.27
C ARG A 140 9.12 1.72 -20.05
N PRO A 141 9.20 1.14 -21.25
CA PRO A 141 10.35 1.34 -22.13
C PRO A 141 10.42 2.77 -22.63
#